data_AF-A0AAU6ZY60-F1
#
_entry.id   AF-A0AAU6ZY60-F1
#
_cell.length_a   1.000
_cell.length_b   1.000
_cell.length_c   1.000
_cell.angle_alpha   90.00
_cell.angle_beta   90.00
_cell.angle_gamma   90.00
#
_symmetry.space_group_name_H-M   'P 1'
#
loop_
_entity.id
_entity.type
_entity.pdbx_description
1 polymer ?
#
loop_
_entity_poly.entity_id
_entity_poly.type
_entity_poly.pdbx_seq_one_letter_code
_entity_poly.pdbx_strand_id
1 'polypeptide(L)'
;MAVAAVRGTRSVADEKAFAEALAALAELADDALGGVEGLDRASCSPNITYLAQIGMGAAARGCSQEGWRAMVAITQGSDATRELDQAEECMRYSGLWPWA
;
A
#
# COMPACT_ATOMS: atom_id res chain seq x y z
N MET A 1 -26.64 -19.14 -6.86
CA MET A 1 -26.44 -17.69 -6.70
C MET A 1 -25.50 -17.45 -5.51
N ALA A 2 -24.21 -17.21 -5.74
CA ALA A 2 -23.23 -17.06 -4.64
C ALA A 2 -22.03 -16.16 -5.04
N VAL A 3 -22.30 -14.96 -5.58
CA VAL A 3 -21.22 -14.06 -6.06
C VAL A 3 -21.20 -12.69 -5.35
N ALA A 4 -22.25 -12.34 -4.60
CA ALA A 4 -22.31 -11.02 -3.95
C ALA A 4 -21.53 -10.93 -2.62
N ALA A 5 -21.40 -12.03 -1.87
CA ALA A 5 -20.76 -12.01 -0.54
C ALA A 5 -19.24 -11.80 -0.62
N VAL A 6 -18.58 -12.35 -1.63
CA VAL A 6 -17.11 -12.30 -1.80
C VAL A 6 -16.60 -10.87 -2.01
N ARG A 7 -17.38 -10.01 -2.67
CA ARG A 7 -16.98 -8.61 -2.95
C ARG A 7 -17.04 -7.74 -1.69
N GLY A 8 -18.03 -7.96 -0.83
CA GLY A 8 -18.16 -7.23 0.44
C GLY A 8 -17.12 -7.68 1.48
N THR A 9 -16.84 -8.98 1.58
CA THR A 9 -15.85 -9.48 2.55
C THR A 9 -14.43 -9.08 2.20
N ARG A 10 -14.10 -9.02 0.90
CA ARG A 10 -12.78 -8.59 0.42
C ARG A 10 -12.54 -7.11 0.68
N SER A 11 -13.54 -6.25 0.46
CA SER A 11 -13.45 -4.82 0.79
C SER A 11 -13.16 -4.60 2.28
N VAL A 12 -13.91 -5.25 3.17
CA VAL A 12 -13.73 -5.07 4.62
C VAL A 12 -12.35 -5.57 5.09
N ALA A 13 -11.85 -6.66 4.51
CA ALA A 13 -10.51 -7.18 4.80
C ALA A 13 -9.41 -6.22 4.29
N ASP A 14 -9.57 -5.71 3.07
CA ASP A 14 -8.65 -4.76 2.45
C ASP A 14 -8.60 -3.43 3.22
N GLU A 15 -9.76 -2.90 3.63
CA GLU A 15 -9.90 -1.70 4.45
C GLU A 15 -9.17 -1.86 5.79
N LYS A 16 -9.38 -2.99 6.47
CA LYS A 16 -8.71 -3.28 7.74
C LYS A 16 -7.20 -3.41 7.56
N ALA A 17 -6.76 -4.21 6.59
CA ALA A 17 -5.34 -4.43 6.35
C ALA A 17 -4.61 -3.13 5.97
N PHE A 18 -5.26 -2.26 5.20
CA PHE A 18 -4.75 -0.95 4.86
C PHE A 18 -4.68 -0.01 6.07
N ALA A 19 -5.73 0.04 6.90
CA ALA A 19 -5.75 0.87 8.11
C ALA A 19 -4.65 0.44 9.11
N GLU A 20 -4.46 -0.87 9.30
CA GLU A 20 -3.39 -1.41 10.16
C GLU A 20 -2.00 -1.13 9.59
N ALA A 21 -1.83 -1.15 8.27
CA ALA A 21 -0.58 -0.78 7.62
C ALA A 21 -0.26 0.71 7.79
N LEU A 22 -1.25 1.59 7.61
CA LEU A 22 -1.12 3.03 7.87
C LEU A 22 -0.77 3.32 9.32
N ALA A 23 -1.44 2.68 10.28
CA ALA A 23 -1.18 2.87 11.70
C ALA A 23 0.26 2.45 12.06
N ALA A 24 0.71 1.29 11.57
CA ALA A 24 2.08 0.82 11.81
C ALA A 24 3.13 1.77 11.20
N LEU A 25 2.87 2.33 10.01
CA LEU A 25 3.74 3.33 9.39
C LEU A 25 3.78 4.65 10.16
N ALA A 26 2.64 5.08 10.73
CA ALA A 26 2.59 6.27 11.55
C ALA A 26 3.42 6.11 12.83
N GLU A 27 3.36 4.95 13.49
CA GLU A 27 4.20 4.67 14.67
C GLU A 27 5.70 4.65 14.30
N LEU A 28 6.05 4.07 13.15
CA LEU A 28 7.42 4.06 12.63
C LEU A 28 7.91 5.43 12.15
N ALA A 29 7.02 6.36 11.81
CA ALA A 29 7.41 7.73 11.46
C ALA A 29 7.72 8.59 12.70
N ASP A 30 7.07 8.28 13.83
CA ASP A 30 7.39 8.87 15.14
C ASP A 30 8.72 8.32 15.70
N ASP A 31 9.07 7.07 15.38
CA ASP A 31 10.39 6.50 15.64
C ASP A 31 11.40 6.88 14.53
N ALA A 32 12.37 7.75 14.83
CA ALA A 32 13.37 8.30 13.89
C ALA A 32 14.27 7.28 13.12
N LEU A 33 14.02 5.98 13.25
CA LEU A 33 14.79 4.87 12.68
C LEU A 33 13.93 3.86 11.87
N GLY A 34 12.61 4.06 11.75
CA GLY A 34 11.64 3.07 11.28
C GLY A 34 11.40 2.97 9.76
N GLY A 35 12.40 3.24 8.91
CA GLY A 35 12.26 3.06 7.46
C GLY A 35 12.20 1.59 7.05
N VAL A 36 11.38 1.26 6.04
CA VAL A 36 11.40 -0.09 5.44
C VAL A 36 12.69 -0.27 4.65
N GLU A 37 13.62 -1.09 5.16
CA GLU A 37 14.90 -1.37 4.53
C GLU A 37 14.74 -1.80 3.06
N GLY A 38 15.30 -1.02 2.13
CA GLY A 38 15.30 -1.31 0.69
C GLY A 38 14.67 -0.22 -0.16
N LEU A 39 13.66 0.50 0.34
CA LEU A 39 13.10 1.65 -0.36
C LEU A 39 13.92 2.93 -0.20
N ASP A 40 14.71 3.06 0.87
CA ASP A 40 15.71 4.14 1.00
C ASP A 40 16.80 4.09 -0.10
N ARG A 41 16.97 2.94 -0.76
CA ARG A 41 17.87 2.77 -1.92
C ARG A 41 17.14 2.88 -3.26
N ALA A 42 15.82 2.81 -3.26
CA ALA A 42 15.03 3.04 -4.47
C ALA A 42 15.06 4.54 -4.75
N SER A 43 15.42 4.95 -5.96
CA SER A 43 15.52 6.37 -6.37
C SER A 43 14.15 7.06 -6.51
N CYS A 44 13.13 6.55 -5.81
CA CYS A 44 11.75 6.99 -5.91
C CYS A 44 11.54 8.24 -5.05
N SER A 45 10.69 9.14 -5.52
CA SER A 45 10.36 10.35 -4.77
C SER A 45 9.75 9.97 -3.40
N PRO A 46 9.94 10.78 -2.34
CA PRO A 46 9.47 10.43 -0.99
C PRO A 46 8.00 10.04 -0.90
N ASN A 47 7.12 10.72 -1.65
CA ASN A 47 5.70 10.37 -1.71
C ASN A 47 5.43 8.98 -2.32
N ILE A 48 6.23 8.61 -3.33
CA ILE A 48 6.14 7.31 -4.01
C ILE A 48 6.64 6.20 -3.07
N THR A 49 7.73 6.45 -2.35
CA THR A 49 8.24 5.57 -1.31
C THR A 49 7.21 5.35 -0.20
N TYR A 50 6.53 6.40 0.25
CA TYR A 50 5.46 6.29 1.25
C TYR A 50 4.31 5.39 0.77
N LEU A 51 3.82 5.59 -0.45
CA LEU A 51 2.78 4.74 -1.03
C LEU A 51 3.21 3.27 -1.18
N ALA A 52 4.47 3.03 -1.58
CA ALA A 52 5.04 1.70 -1.66
C ALA A 52 5.14 1.02 -0.28
N GLN A 53 5.55 1.75 0.76
CA GLN A 53 5.59 1.23 2.13
C GLN A 53 4.19 0.84 2.63
N ILE A 54 3.18 1.68 2.40
CA ILE A 54 1.79 1.36 2.73
C ILE A 54 1.35 0.10 1.98
N GLY A 55 1.67 0.02 0.67
CA GLY A 55 1.34 -1.13 -0.16
C GLY A 55 1.93 -2.44 0.34
N MET A 56 3.23 -2.45 0.66
CA MET A 56 3.91 -3.62 1.24
C MET A 56 3.34 -3.99 2.61
N GLY A 57 3.11 -3.02 3.48
CA GLY A 57 2.51 -3.25 4.79
C GLY A 57 1.09 -3.81 4.71
N ALA A 58 0.29 -3.33 3.76
CA ALA A 58 -1.06 -3.80 3.52
C ALA A 58 -1.05 -5.22 2.92
N ALA A 59 -0.17 -5.48 1.95
CA ALA A 59 -0.01 -6.80 1.34
C ALA A 59 0.38 -7.88 2.36
N ALA A 60 1.33 -7.57 3.26
CA ALA A 60 1.73 -8.46 4.36
C ALA A 60 0.57 -8.81 5.32
N ARG A 61 -0.49 -7.99 5.34
CA ARG A 61 -1.71 -8.18 6.13
C ARG A 61 -2.86 -8.79 5.32
N GLY A 62 -2.60 -9.21 4.09
CA GLY A 62 -3.59 -9.84 3.21
C GLY A 62 -4.42 -8.86 2.38
N CYS A 63 -4.06 -7.57 2.34
CA CYS A 63 -4.68 -6.62 1.42
C CYS A 63 -4.36 -7.03 -0.02
N SER A 64 -5.36 -7.00 -0.88
CA SER A 64 -5.20 -7.20 -2.31
C SER A 64 -4.67 -5.93 -3.00
N GLN A 65 -4.01 -6.09 -4.15
CA GLN A 65 -3.53 -4.95 -4.95
C GLN A 65 -4.67 -3.96 -5.27
N GLU A 66 -5.81 -4.47 -5.72
CA GLU A 66 -7.00 -3.67 -6.05
C GLU A 66 -7.55 -2.94 -4.81
N GLY A 67 -7.54 -3.61 -3.65
CA GLY A 67 -7.90 -3.03 -2.37
C GLY A 67 -6.99 -1.87 -1.96
N TRP A 68 -5.67 -2.07 -2.05
CA TRP A 68 -4.69 -1.01 -1.79
C TRP A 68 -4.90 0.20 -2.70
N ARG A 69 -5.06 -0.02 -4.02
CA ARG A 69 -5.32 1.09 -4.98
C ARG A 69 -6.61 1.84 -4.65
N ALA A 70 -7.69 1.12 -4.31
CA ALA A 70 -8.96 1.74 -3.93
C ALA A 70 -8.83 2.58 -2.65
N MET A 71 -8.12 2.06 -1.64
CA MET A 71 -7.92 2.77 -0.37
C MET A 71 -7.04 4.02 -0.52
N VAL A 72 -6.00 3.97 -1.36
CA VAL A 72 -5.20 5.16 -1.67
C VAL A 72 -6.05 6.22 -2.39
N ALA A 73 -6.88 5.82 -3.35
CA ALA A 73 -7.78 6.75 -4.04
C ALA A 73 -8.81 7.40 -3.10
N ILE A 74 -9.29 6.68 -2.08
CA ILE A 74 -10.19 7.21 -1.05
C ILE A 74 -9.48 8.22 -0.14
N THR A 75 -8.24 7.92 0.26
CA THR A 75 -7.51 8.70 1.27
C THR A 75 -6.78 9.92 0.70
N GLN A 76 -6.21 9.81 -0.50
CA GLN A 76 -5.46 10.89 -1.17
C GLN A 76 -6.23 11.57 -2.31
N GLY A 77 -7.41 11.05 -2.65
CA GLY A 77 -8.24 11.56 -3.74
C GLY A 77 -7.90 10.95 -5.10
N SER A 78 -8.74 11.27 -6.10
CA SER A 78 -8.70 10.68 -7.45
C SER A 78 -7.41 10.97 -8.24
N ASP A 79 -6.66 12.01 -7.85
CA ASP A 79 -5.41 12.38 -8.52
C ASP A 79 -4.25 11.42 -8.18
N ALA A 80 -4.38 10.61 -7.12
CA ALA A 80 -3.36 9.66 -6.66
C ALA A 80 -3.06 8.51 -7.65
N THR A 81 -3.81 8.42 -8.76
CA THR A 81 -3.64 7.37 -9.77
C THR A 81 -2.23 7.36 -10.36
N ARG A 82 -1.68 8.55 -10.66
CA ARG A 82 -0.34 8.66 -11.25
C ARG A 82 0.75 8.30 -10.24
N GLU A 83 0.61 8.71 -8.99
CA GLU A 83 1.55 8.31 -7.93
C GLU A 83 1.46 6.81 -7.63
N LEU A 84 0.27 6.22 -7.69
CA LEU A 84 0.08 4.77 -7.56
C LEU A 84 0.86 4.01 -8.64
N ASP A 85 0.72 4.41 -9.90
CA ASP A 85 1.44 3.75 -11.00
C ASP A 85 2.95 3.83 -10.82
N GLN A 86 3.47 4.99 -10.41
CA GLN A 86 4.88 5.16 -10.08
C GLN A 86 5.32 4.32 -8.88
N ALA A 87 4.48 4.19 -7.85
CA ALA A 87 4.78 3.36 -6.67
C ALA A 87 4.83 1.88 -7.05
N GLU A 88 3.93 1.42 -7.91
CA GLU A 88 3.99 0.06 -8.42
C GLU A 88 5.23 -0.19 -9.27
N GLU A 89 5.57 0.72 -10.18
CA GLU A 89 6.79 0.64 -10.98
C GLU A 89 8.04 0.60 -10.09
N CYS A 90 8.10 1.48 -9.09
CA CYS A 90 9.16 1.54 -8.10
C CYS A 90 9.33 0.20 -7.36
N MET A 91 8.24 -0.37 -6.85
CA MET A 91 8.25 -1.66 -6.15
C MET A 91 8.68 -2.79 -7.09
N ARG A 92 8.16 -2.83 -8.32
CA ARG A 92 8.53 -3.86 -9.31
C ARG A 92 10.00 -3.78 -9.70
N TYR A 93 10.49 -2.60 -10.02
CA TYR A 93 11.90 -2.38 -10.40
C TYR A 93 12.85 -2.74 -9.25
N SER A 94 12.43 -2.47 -8.01
CA SER A 94 13.21 -2.79 -6.81
C SER A 94 13.07 -4.26 -6.37
N GLY A 95 12.27 -5.08 -7.05
CA GLY A 95 11.99 -6.47 -6.67
C GLY A 95 11.17 -6.60 -5.37
N LEU A 96 10.50 -5.52 -4.95
CA LEU A 96 9.70 -5.42 -3.72
C LEU A 96 8.20 -5.59 -3.99
N TRP A 97 7.80 -6.01 -5.19
CA TRP A 97 6.40 -6.22 -5.53
C TRP A 97 5.77 -7.32 -4.67
N PRO A 98 4.75 -7.03 -3.83
CA PRO A 98 4.31 -7.99 -2.82
C PRO A 98 3.13 -8.87 -3.27
N TRP A 99 2.52 -8.62 -4.44
CA TRP A 99 1.34 -9.33 -4.95
C TRP A 99 1.67 -10.21 -6.17
N ALA A 100 2.71 -11.03 -6.05
CA ALA A 100 3.10 -11.99 -7.10
C ALA A 100 2.06 -13.12 -7.27
#